data_AF-A0A0S8HSY8-F1
#
_entry.id   AF-A0A0S8HSY8-F1
#
_cell.length_a   1.000
_cell.length_b   1.000
_cell.length_c   1.000
_cell.angle_alpha   90.00
_cell.angle_beta   90.00
_cell.angle_gamma   90.00
#
_symmetry.space_group_name_H-M   'P 1'
#
loop_
_entity.id
_entity.type
_entity.pdbx_description
1 polymer ?
#
loop_
_entity_poly.entity_id
_entity_poly.type
_entity_poly.pdbx_seq_one_letter_code
_entity_poly.pdbx_strand_id
1 'polypeptide(L)'
;MLISGRFHFVSIFLSILLTVIFIHCGKEKGPTAPGVNVSELVRSGWEFFEQTPPDYISALEQFSLALFLNSNSVEAYTGRGWSHARRAFGPNDNKYSLAADDFTIAVNRNSKPQVLGDAWAGLALVQLVLNKYEEAVTSADEALNINADYVFSHDPEITAVDLKLIKAHAYFFLGEYEKVVLLLDDLQPGVTHPVNQPEVLLIQLQNLYGSI
;
A
#
# COMPACT_ATOMS: atom_id res chain seq x y z
N MET A 1 -39.83 23.87 -69.61
CA MET A 1 -40.66 25.02 -70.02
C MET A 1 -41.14 25.71 -68.74
N LEU A 2 -40.54 26.87 -68.45
CA LEU A 2 -40.94 27.79 -67.39
C LEU A 2 -42.37 28.31 -67.65
N ILE A 3 -43.10 28.69 -66.60
CA ILE A 3 -43.68 30.03 -66.39
C ILE A 3 -44.44 30.09 -65.04
N SER A 4 -44.03 31.08 -64.24
CA SER A 4 -44.69 31.86 -63.16
C SER A 4 -45.95 31.33 -62.47
N GLY A 5 -46.14 31.40 -61.15
CA GLY A 5 -45.69 32.42 -60.21
C GLY A 5 -46.86 33.36 -59.84
N ARG A 6 -47.29 33.37 -58.58
CA ARG A 6 -47.90 34.56 -57.97
C ARG A 6 -47.69 34.58 -56.46
N PHE A 7 -46.85 35.52 -56.06
CA PHE A 7 -46.62 36.02 -54.72
C PHE A 7 -47.90 36.61 -54.11
N HIS A 8 -48.15 36.33 -52.83
CA HIS A 8 -48.70 37.32 -51.92
C HIS A 8 -47.86 37.41 -50.65
N PHE A 9 -47.52 38.65 -50.34
CA PHE A 9 -46.50 39.14 -49.45
C PHE A 9 -47.23 39.99 -48.42
N VAL A 10 -47.40 39.52 -47.19
CA VAL A 10 -47.75 40.34 -46.01
C VAL A 10 -47.16 39.59 -44.80
N SER A 11 -45.94 39.90 -44.36
CA SER A 11 -45.54 41.03 -43.51
C SER A 11 -45.82 40.80 -42.02
N ILE A 12 -44.73 40.45 -41.32
CA ILE A 12 -44.27 40.97 -40.01
C ILE A 12 -45.23 40.76 -38.81
N PHE A 13 -44.79 39.99 -37.81
CA PHE A 13 -44.34 40.56 -36.52
C PHE A 13 -43.70 39.48 -35.63
N LEU A 14 -42.42 39.72 -35.37
CA LEU A 14 -41.62 39.21 -34.28
C LEU A 14 -42.31 39.58 -32.95
N SER A 15 -42.82 38.61 -32.19
CA SER A 15 -43.01 38.79 -30.75
C SER A 15 -42.75 37.48 -30.02
N ILE A 16 -41.48 37.30 -29.67
CA ILE A 16 -41.00 36.38 -28.66
C ILE A 16 -41.66 36.80 -27.35
N LEU A 17 -42.69 36.08 -26.91
CA LEU A 17 -43.19 36.19 -25.55
C LEU A 17 -42.58 35.06 -24.74
N LEU A 18 -41.47 35.41 -24.07
CA LEU A 18 -40.89 34.67 -22.96
C LEU A 18 -42.00 34.29 -21.97
N THR A 19 -42.42 33.04 -21.98
CA THR A 19 -43.04 32.43 -20.80
C THR A 19 -41.90 31.90 -19.95
N VAL A 20 -41.43 32.76 -19.04
CA VAL A 20 -40.52 32.36 -17.98
C VAL A 20 -41.31 31.45 -17.04
N ILE A 21 -41.18 30.15 -17.25
CA ILE A 21 -41.58 29.14 -16.26
C ILE A 21 -40.53 29.20 -15.16
N PHE A 22 -40.76 30.06 -14.16
CA PHE A 22 -40.19 29.86 -12.84
C PHE A 22 -40.92 28.66 -12.23
N ILE A 23 -40.22 27.54 -12.08
CA ILE A 23 -40.31 26.62 -10.95
C ILE A 23 -39.23 25.55 -11.16
N HIS A 24 -38.52 25.27 -10.06
CA HIS A 24 -37.61 24.15 -9.85
C HIS A 24 -36.13 24.38 -10.18
N CYS A 25 -35.49 25.17 -9.32
CA CYS A 25 -34.09 24.95 -8.97
C CYS A 25 -33.98 23.65 -8.16
N GLY A 26 -34.16 22.52 -8.83
CA GLY A 26 -33.60 21.26 -8.39
C GLY A 26 -32.24 21.16 -9.05
N LYS A 27 -31.16 21.07 -8.27
CA LYS A 27 -29.87 20.63 -8.79
C LYS A 27 -30.08 19.25 -9.38
N GLU A 28 -30.35 19.17 -10.68
CA GLU A 28 -30.19 17.93 -11.42
C GLU A 28 -28.71 17.58 -11.37
N LYS A 29 -28.36 16.74 -10.40
CA LYS A 29 -27.22 15.85 -10.59
C LYS A 29 -27.64 15.02 -11.81
N GLY A 30 -27.09 15.35 -12.97
CA GLY A 30 -27.09 14.43 -14.11
C GLY A 30 -26.63 13.05 -13.62
N PRO A 31 -27.01 11.95 -14.29
CA PRO A 31 -26.69 10.62 -13.81
C PRO A 31 -25.18 10.54 -13.58
N THR A 32 -24.77 10.60 -12.33
CA THR A 32 -23.39 10.33 -11.96
C THR A 32 -23.22 8.86 -12.28
N ALA A 33 -22.50 8.56 -13.36
CA ALA A 33 -21.89 7.25 -13.53
C ALA A 33 -21.35 6.81 -12.16
N PRO A 34 -21.51 5.55 -11.73
CA PRO A 34 -21.08 5.12 -10.40
C PRO A 34 -19.65 5.60 -10.19
N GLY A 35 -19.51 6.64 -9.36
CA GLY A 35 -18.28 7.39 -9.28
C GLY A 35 -17.31 6.50 -8.55
N VAL A 36 -16.32 5.96 -9.28
CA VAL A 36 -15.23 5.20 -8.69
C VAL A 36 -14.64 6.07 -7.58
N ASN A 37 -14.79 5.63 -6.34
CA ASN A 37 -14.32 6.34 -5.17
C ASN A 37 -13.02 5.69 -4.68
N VAL A 38 -12.25 6.43 -3.88
CA VAL A 38 -10.91 6.00 -3.42
C VAL A 38 -10.96 4.63 -2.73
N SER A 39 -11.99 4.36 -1.92
CA SER A 39 -12.14 3.10 -1.20
C SER A 39 -12.35 1.91 -2.13
N GLU A 40 -13.06 2.12 -3.24
CA GLU A 40 -13.28 1.08 -4.25
C GLU A 40 -11.97 0.72 -4.98
N LEU A 41 -11.15 1.71 -5.29
CA LEU A 41 -9.84 1.49 -5.91
C LEU A 41 -8.87 0.80 -4.94
N VAL A 42 -8.88 1.18 -3.67
CA VAL A 42 -8.08 0.50 -2.64
C VAL A 42 -8.50 -0.97 -2.50
N ARG A 43 -9.82 -1.23 -2.42
CA ARG A 43 -10.36 -2.60 -2.38
C ARG A 43 -9.94 -3.42 -3.60
N SER A 44 -10.11 -2.87 -4.80
CA SER A 44 -9.69 -3.49 -6.06
C SER A 44 -8.19 -3.77 -6.09
N GLY A 45 -7.37 -2.85 -5.57
CA GLY A 45 -5.93 -3.04 -5.44
C GLY A 45 -5.56 -4.24 -4.56
N TRP A 46 -6.23 -4.39 -3.42
CA TRP A 46 -6.04 -5.56 -2.55
C TRP A 46 -6.56 -6.85 -3.17
N GLU A 47 -7.68 -6.83 -3.90
CA GLU A 47 -8.18 -8.01 -4.63
C GLU A 47 -7.16 -8.53 -5.64
N PHE A 48 -6.51 -7.64 -6.40
CA PHE A 48 -5.41 -8.02 -7.30
C PHE A 48 -4.15 -8.48 -6.57
N PHE A 49 -3.89 -7.95 -5.37
CA PHE A 49 -2.76 -8.37 -4.54
C PHE A 49 -2.95 -9.80 -3.99
N GLU A 50 -4.18 -10.15 -3.59
CA GLU A 50 -4.50 -11.39 -2.87
C GLU A 50 -4.95 -12.55 -3.77
N GLN A 51 -5.38 -12.27 -5.01
CA GLN A 51 -5.82 -13.32 -5.92
C GLN A 51 -4.70 -14.35 -6.21
N THR A 52 -5.08 -15.54 -6.70
CA THR A 52 -4.13 -16.61 -7.01
C THR A 52 -4.15 -16.94 -8.51
N PRO A 53 -3.06 -16.70 -9.26
CA PRO A 53 -1.81 -16.07 -8.83
C PRO A 53 -1.95 -14.55 -8.62
N PRO A 54 -1.13 -13.94 -7.73
CA PRO A 54 -1.16 -12.50 -7.50
C PRO A 54 -0.87 -11.68 -8.76
N ASP A 55 -1.60 -10.57 -8.94
CA ASP A 55 -1.32 -9.58 -9.98
C ASP A 55 -0.94 -8.23 -9.37
N TYR A 56 0.32 -8.16 -8.93
CA TYR A 56 0.88 -6.95 -8.33
C TYR A 56 0.98 -5.78 -9.31
N ILE A 57 0.90 -6.00 -10.64
CA ILE A 57 0.89 -4.91 -11.61
C ILE A 57 -0.47 -4.22 -11.58
N SER A 58 -1.55 -4.99 -11.70
CA SER A 58 -2.91 -4.46 -11.58
C SER A 58 -3.15 -3.83 -10.20
N ALA A 59 -2.63 -4.42 -9.12
CA ALA A 59 -2.69 -3.82 -7.78
C ALA A 59 -2.03 -2.43 -7.73
N LEU A 60 -0.81 -2.29 -8.27
CA LEU A 60 -0.12 -1.01 -8.37
C LEU A 60 -0.92 0.05 -9.12
N GLU A 61 -1.59 -0.33 -10.22
CA GLU A 61 -2.41 0.57 -11.01
C GLU A 61 -3.60 1.09 -10.20
N GLN A 62 -4.32 0.20 -9.50
CA GLN A 62 -5.47 0.59 -8.67
C GLN A 62 -5.06 1.51 -7.51
N PHE A 63 -3.99 1.18 -6.78
CA PHE A 63 -3.50 2.03 -5.70
C PHE A 63 -2.99 3.38 -6.21
N SER A 64 -2.32 3.40 -7.38
CA SER A 64 -1.87 4.65 -7.99
C SER A 64 -3.03 5.54 -8.42
N LEU A 65 -4.10 4.95 -8.96
CA LEU A 65 -5.31 5.70 -9.28
C LEU A 65 -6.01 6.22 -8.01
N ALA A 66 -6.03 5.43 -6.93
CA ALA A 66 -6.56 5.87 -5.64
C ALA A 66 -5.81 7.10 -5.11
N LEU A 67 -4.47 7.09 -5.23
CA LEU A 67 -3.59 8.19 -4.84
C LEU A 67 -3.69 9.40 -5.77
N PHE A 68 -4.01 9.20 -7.04
CA PHE A 68 -4.33 10.29 -7.96
C PHE A 68 -5.62 11.01 -7.55
N LEU A 69 -6.66 10.27 -7.15
CA LEU A 69 -7.93 10.86 -6.68
C LEU A 69 -7.83 11.45 -5.27
N ASN A 70 -7.04 10.84 -4.39
CA ASN A 70 -6.78 11.33 -3.05
C ASN A 70 -5.36 10.96 -2.60
N SER A 71 -4.47 11.94 -2.72
CA SER A 71 -3.08 11.83 -2.30
C SER A 71 -2.88 11.71 -0.79
N ASN A 72 -3.95 11.73 0.01
CA ASN A 72 -3.92 11.50 1.46
C ASN A 72 -4.30 10.06 1.86
N SER A 73 -4.64 9.18 0.91
CA SER A 73 -5.04 7.79 1.22
C SER A 73 -3.86 6.96 1.76
N VAL A 74 -3.81 6.77 3.08
CA VAL A 74 -2.74 6.01 3.74
C VAL A 74 -2.73 4.55 3.28
N GLU A 75 -3.91 3.92 3.22
CA GLU A 75 -4.03 2.52 2.80
C GLU A 75 -3.60 2.29 1.35
N ALA A 76 -3.81 3.28 0.46
CA ALA A 76 -3.32 3.19 -0.92
C ALA A 76 -1.78 3.29 -0.99
N TYR A 77 -1.15 4.11 -0.16
CA TYR A 77 0.31 4.10 -0.02
C TYR A 77 0.81 2.76 0.51
N THR A 78 0.18 2.23 1.58
CA THR A 78 0.52 0.92 2.13
C THR A 78 0.43 -0.19 1.08
N GLY A 79 -0.68 -0.28 0.35
CA GLY A 79 -0.85 -1.30 -0.69
C GLY A 79 0.08 -1.15 -1.88
N ARG A 80 0.36 0.09 -2.32
CA ARG A 80 1.34 0.35 -3.38
C ARG A 80 2.75 -0.04 -2.95
N GLY A 81 3.13 0.27 -1.71
CA GLY A 81 4.41 -0.12 -1.12
C GLY A 81 4.61 -1.63 -1.10
N TRP A 82 3.61 -2.38 -0.62
CA TRP A 82 3.64 -3.85 -0.63
C TRP A 82 3.71 -4.42 -2.05
N SER A 83 2.97 -3.85 -2.99
CA SER A 83 3.00 -4.28 -4.39
C SER A 83 4.36 -4.00 -5.05
N HIS A 84 5.04 -2.91 -4.70
CA HIS A 84 6.41 -2.66 -5.11
C HIS A 84 7.37 -3.70 -4.52
N ALA A 85 7.30 -3.95 -3.21
CA ALA A 85 8.15 -4.93 -2.52
C ALA A 85 8.02 -6.34 -3.10
N ARG A 86 6.80 -6.81 -3.34
CA ARG A 86 6.53 -8.15 -3.94
C ARG A 86 7.02 -8.30 -5.37
N ARG A 87 7.20 -7.20 -6.08
CA ARG A 87 7.72 -7.19 -7.46
C ARG A 87 9.23 -6.99 -7.54
N ALA A 88 9.88 -6.70 -6.43
CA ALA A 88 11.32 -6.51 -6.40
C ALA A 88 12.04 -7.84 -6.63
N PHE A 89 13.14 -7.80 -7.37
CA PHE A 89 13.94 -9.00 -7.63
C PHE A 89 15.44 -8.72 -7.41
N GLY A 90 16.02 -9.42 -6.45
CA GLY A 90 17.42 -9.25 -6.04
C GLY A 90 17.65 -7.97 -5.23
N PRO A 91 18.72 -7.91 -4.42
CA PRO A 91 18.88 -6.92 -3.35
C PRO A 91 19.00 -5.46 -3.81
N ASN A 92 19.31 -5.22 -5.10
CA ASN A 92 19.54 -3.88 -5.65
C ASN A 92 18.38 -3.39 -6.55
N ASP A 93 17.22 -4.04 -6.51
CA ASP A 93 16.06 -3.57 -7.27
C ASP A 93 15.52 -2.26 -6.68
N ASN A 94 15.42 -1.23 -7.53
CA ASN A 94 14.90 0.09 -7.15
C ASN A 94 13.47 0.04 -6.57
N LYS A 95 12.71 -1.04 -6.83
CA LYS A 95 11.39 -1.22 -6.23
C LYS A 95 11.40 -1.26 -4.71
N TYR A 96 12.50 -1.68 -4.06
CA TYR A 96 12.62 -1.56 -2.61
C TYR A 96 12.64 -0.10 -2.14
N SER A 97 13.32 0.79 -2.88
CA SER A 97 13.31 2.23 -2.57
C SER A 97 11.92 2.83 -2.78
N LEU A 98 11.24 2.47 -3.88
CA LEU A 98 9.86 2.92 -4.13
C LEU A 98 8.90 2.46 -3.03
N ALA A 99 9.04 1.21 -2.58
CA ALA A 99 8.25 0.69 -1.48
C ALA A 99 8.55 1.43 -0.17
N ALA A 100 9.83 1.68 0.14
CA ALA A 100 10.23 2.42 1.34
C ALA A 100 9.66 3.84 1.36
N ASP A 101 9.66 4.53 0.22
CA ASP A 101 9.08 5.88 0.10
C ASP A 101 7.56 5.86 0.37
N ASP A 102 6.84 4.91 -0.22
CA ASP A 102 5.40 4.77 -0.02
C ASP A 102 5.05 4.45 1.45
N PHE A 103 5.75 3.49 2.06
CA PHE A 103 5.55 3.17 3.47
C PHE A 103 5.92 4.33 4.39
N THR A 104 7.02 5.04 4.11
CA THR A 104 7.42 6.22 4.88
C THR A 104 6.34 7.31 4.85
N ILE A 105 5.71 7.53 3.69
CA ILE A 105 4.57 8.46 3.59
C ILE A 105 3.38 7.95 4.41
N ALA A 106 3.09 6.64 4.36
CA ALA A 106 1.97 6.04 5.08
C ALA A 106 2.10 6.16 6.60
N VAL A 107 3.27 5.82 7.16
CA VAL A 107 3.49 5.80 8.61
C VAL A 107 3.55 7.20 9.24
N ASN A 108 3.87 8.22 8.45
CA ASN A 108 3.88 9.63 8.89
C ASN A 108 2.49 10.31 8.84
N ARG A 109 1.41 9.54 8.73
CA ARG A 109 0.04 10.05 8.60
C ARG A 109 -0.91 9.35 9.57
N ASN A 110 -2.02 10.00 9.87
CA ASN A 110 -3.07 9.43 10.70
C ASN A 110 -3.87 8.38 9.90
N SER A 111 -3.92 7.15 10.41
CA SER A 111 -4.74 6.07 9.86
C SER A 111 -5.16 5.11 10.98
N LYS A 112 -5.93 4.08 10.61
CA LYS A 112 -6.29 3.01 11.54
C LYS A 112 -5.02 2.27 11.99
N PRO A 113 -4.93 1.82 13.25
CA PRO A 113 -3.76 1.09 13.76
C PRO A 113 -3.35 -0.08 12.87
N GLN A 114 -4.28 -0.91 12.40
CA GLN A 114 -3.98 -2.02 11.49
C GLN A 114 -3.22 -1.58 10.24
N VAL A 115 -3.69 -0.53 9.55
CA VAL A 115 -3.06 -0.02 8.32
C VAL A 115 -1.67 0.54 8.60
N LEU A 116 -1.46 1.16 9.76
CA LEU A 116 -0.14 1.63 10.18
C LEU A 116 0.78 0.47 10.54
N GLY A 117 0.29 -0.56 11.23
CA GLY A 117 1.03 -1.78 11.51
C GLY A 117 1.51 -2.45 10.22
N ASP A 118 0.63 -2.55 9.22
CA ASP A 118 0.95 -3.11 7.91
C ASP A 118 1.97 -2.26 7.13
N ALA A 119 1.94 -0.94 7.27
CA ALA A 119 2.93 -0.05 6.68
C ALA A 119 4.29 -0.14 7.38
N TRP A 120 4.32 -0.18 8.72
CA TRP A 120 5.54 -0.32 9.50
C TRP A 120 6.23 -1.67 9.25
N ALA A 121 5.46 -2.76 9.18
CA ALA A 121 5.97 -4.08 8.85
C ALA A 121 6.62 -4.10 7.46
N GLY A 122 5.94 -3.54 6.45
CA GLY A 122 6.49 -3.40 5.11
C GLY A 122 7.74 -2.53 5.07
N LEU A 123 7.77 -1.43 5.83
CA LEU A 123 8.93 -0.54 5.94
C LEU A 123 10.14 -1.25 6.56
N ALA A 124 9.93 -2.02 7.62
CA ALA A 124 10.99 -2.78 8.28
C ALA A 124 11.64 -3.79 7.32
N LEU A 125 10.83 -4.51 6.56
CA LEU A 125 11.29 -5.47 5.55
C LEU A 125 12.18 -4.79 4.50
N VAL A 126 11.70 -3.71 3.88
CA VAL A 126 12.45 -3.06 2.80
C VAL A 126 13.67 -2.30 3.31
N GLN A 127 13.64 -1.77 4.54
CA GLN A 127 14.80 -1.17 5.18
C GLN A 127 15.91 -2.19 5.45
N LEU A 128 15.56 -3.40 5.91
CA LEU A 128 16.53 -4.49 6.07
C LEU A 128 17.22 -4.81 4.73
N VAL A 129 16.45 -4.96 3.65
CA VAL A 129 17.00 -5.25 2.31
C VAL A 129 17.89 -4.11 1.79
N LEU A 130 17.54 -2.87 2.12
CA LEU A 130 18.33 -1.68 1.78
C LEU A 130 19.51 -1.44 2.73
N ASN A 131 19.81 -2.38 3.64
CA ASN A 131 20.87 -2.31 4.64
C ASN A 131 20.76 -1.11 5.61
N LYS A 132 19.52 -0.66 5.89
CA LYS A 132 19.18 0.38 6.87
C LYS A 132 18.79 -0.28 8.19
N TYR A 133 19.78 -0.84 8.89
CA TYR A 133 19.53 -1.81 9.96
C TYR A 133 18.91 -1.18 11.21
N GLU A 134 19.40 -0.01 11.65
CA GLU A 134 18.83 0.71 12.80
C GLU A 134 17.37 1.11 12.54
N GLU A 135 17.08 1.58 11.33
CA GLU A 135 15.72 1.94 10.94
C GLU A 135 14.82 0.71 10.83
N ALA A 136 15.32 -0.41 10.30
CA ALA A 136 14.56 -1.66 10.21
C ALA A 136 14.13 -2.17 11.59
N VAL A 137 15.03 -2.09 12.58
CA VAL A 137 14.71 -2.42 13.98
C VAL A 137 13.59 -1.52 14.50
N THR A 138 13.73 -0.20 14.31
CA THR A 138 12.76 0.79 14.78
C THR A 138 11.38 0.54 14.15
N SER A 139 11.32 0.34 12.84
CA SER A 139 10.07 0.08 12.12
C SER A 139 9.40 -1.23 12.56
N ALA A 140 10.18 -2.29 12.81
CA ALA A 140 9.64 -3.55 13.32
C ALA A 140 9.09 -3.40 14.74
N ASP A 141 9.77 -2.62 15.60
CA ASP A 141 9.28 -2.29 16.94
C ASP A 141 7.96 -1.50 16.91
N GLU A 142 7.83 -0.52 16.02
CA GLU A 142 6.58 0.23 15.84
C GLU A 142 5.41 -0.68 15.43
N ALA A 143 5.64 -1.61 14.49
CA ALA A 143 4.61 -2.59 14.11
C ALA A 143 4.20 -3.50 15.29
N LEU A 144 5.17 -4.02 16.05
CA LEU A 144 4.93 -4.88 17.21
C LEU A 144 4.30 -4.12 18.40
N ASN A 145 4.58 -2.82 18.55
CA ASN A 145 3.95 -1.97 19.56
C ASN A 145 2.47 -1.70 19.25
N ILE A 146 2.12 -1.60 17.96
CA ILE A 146 0.73 -1.49 17.52
C ILE A 146 -0.03 -2.79 17.78
N ASN A 147 0.58 -3.93 17.41
CA ASN A 147 0.04 -5.25 17.67
C ASN A 147 1.17 -6.26 17.91
N ALA A 148 1.29 -6.76 19.14
CA ALA A 148 2.31 -7.73 19.50
C ALA A 148 2.10 -9.09 18.81
N ASP A 149 0.85 -9.42 18.47
CA ASP A 149 0.46 -10.61 17.70
C ASP A 149 0.24 -10.21 16.23
N TYR A 150 1.16 -9.42 15.68
CA TYR A 150 1.07 -8.91 14.31
C TYR A 150 0.85 -10.03 13.29
N VAL A 151 -0.12 -9.81 12.41
CA VAL A 151 -0.36 -10.60 11.20
C VAL A 151 -0.72 -9.59 10.11
N PHE A 152 -0.04 -9.68 8.97
CA PHE A 152 -0.33 -8.81 7.84
C PHE A 152 -1.71 -9.15 7.27
N SER A 153 -2.58 -8.14 7.19
CA SER A 153 -3.99 -8.31 6.84
C SER A 153 -4.25 -8.88 5.44
N HIS A 154 -3.30 -8.72 4.52
CA HIS A 154 -3.42 -9.12 3.12
C HIS A 154 -2.46 -10.27 2.72
N ASP A 155 -1.63 -10.74 3.65
CA ASP A 155 -0.90 -12.00 3.51
C ASP A 155 -0.59 -12.55 4.93
N PRO A 156 -1.40 -13.51 5.41
CA PRO A 156 -1.28 -14.01 6.78
C PRO A 156 -0.01 -14.82 7.05
N GLU A 157 0.79 -15.13 6.03
CA GLU A 157 2.10 -15.76 6.19
C GLU A 157 3.14 -14.77 6.73
N ILE A 158 2.90 -13.46 6.63
CA ILE A 158 3.74 -12.43 7.27
C ILE A 158 3.19 -12.12 8.68
N THR A 159 4.00 -12.40 9.68
CA THR A 159 3.61 -12.41 11.08
C THR A 159 4.60 -11.67 11.98
N ALA A 160 4.30 -11.61 13.28
CA ALA A 160 5.22 -11.12 14.30
C ALA A 160 6.55 -11.89 14.34
N VAL A 161 6.58 -13.16 13.91
CA VAL A 161 7.82 -13.94 13.81
C VAL A 161 8.75 -13.33 12.77
N ASP A 162 8.23 -12.93 11.62
CA ASP A 162 9.00 -12.29 10.55
C ASP A 162 9.57 -10.95 11.00
N LEU A 163 8.81 -10.16 11.75
CA LEU A 163 9.30 -8.91 12.35
C LEU A 163 10.43 -9.16 13.35
N LYS A 164 10.32 -10.18 14.20
CA LYS A 164 11.40 -10.59 15.10
C LYS A 164 12.64 -11.06 14.34
N LEU A 165 12.46 -11.78 13.23
CA LEU A 165 13.56 -12.21 12.38
C LEU A 165 14.21 -11.04 11.64
N ILE A 166 13.43 -10.06 11.17
CA ILE A 166 13.96 -8.82 10.59
C ILE A 166 14.85 -8.10 11.60
N LYS A 167 14.38 -7.93 12.84
CA LYS A 167 15.18 -7.34 13.93
C LYS A 167 16.44 -8.14 14.20
N ALA A 168 16.34 -9.47 14.26
CA ALA A 168 17.50 -10.32 14.54
C ALA A 168 18.56 -10.23 13.43
N HIS A 169 18.16 -10.18 12.16
CA HIS A 169 19.09 -9.93 11.05
C HIS A 169 19.70 -8.53 11.12
N ALA A 170 18.91 -7.50 11.40
CA ALA A 170 19.41 -6.14 11.56
C ALA A 170 20.43 -6.05 12.70
N TYR A 171 20.12 -6.58 13.89
CA TYR A 171 21.05 -6.64 15.02
C TYR A 171 22.32 -7.43 14.70
N PHE A 172 22.22 -8.52 13.92
CA PHE A 172 23.37 -9.27 13.47
C PHE A 172 24.34 -8.39 12.66
N PHE A 173 23.84 -7.64 11.69
CA PHE A 173 24.67 -6.74 10.88
C PHE A 173 25.19 -5.51 11.64
N LEU A 174 24.53 -5.13 12.74
CA LEU A 174 25.00 -4.11 13.68
C LEU A 174 26.05 -4.64 14.68
N GLY A 175 26.30 -5.96 14.71
CA GLY A 175 27.20 -6.60 15.67
C GLY A 175 26.63 -6.70 17.08
N GLU A 176 25.33 -6.52 17.26
CA GLU A 176 24.63 -6.58 18.56
C GLU A 176 24.19 -8.03 18.87
N TYR A 177 25.14 -8.95 18.94
CA TYR A 177 24.88 -10.40 18.99
C TYR A 177 24.10 -10.84 20.24
N GLU A 178 24.23 -10.14 21.37
CA GLU A 178 23.43 -10.40 22.56
C GLU A 178 21.92 -10.24 22.27
N LYS A 179 21.54 -9.23 21.48
CA LYS A 179 20.13 -9.01 21.10
C LYS A 179 19.65 -10.05 20.09
N VAL A 180 20.54 -10.53 19.22
CA VAL A 180 20.24 -11.65 18.31
C VAL A 180 19.90 -12.91 19.12
N VAL A 181 20.73 -13.24 20.12
CA VAL A 181 20.51 -14.40 21.00
C VAL A 181 19.18 -14.28 21.74
N LEU A 182 18.86 -13.11 22.30
CA LEU A 182 17.58 -12.90 22.99
C LEU A 182 16.37 -13.16 22.09
N LEU A 183 16.42 -12.74 20.82
CA LEU A 183 15.35 -13.01 19.86
C LEU A 183 15.31 -14.48 19.44
N LEU A 184 16.46 -15.12 19.24
CA LEU A 184 16.52 -16.54 18.90
C LEU A 184 16.03 -17.44 20.04
N ASP A 185 16.36 -17.12 21.30
CA ASP A 185 15.87 -17.84 22.48
C ASP A 185 14.34 -17.81 22.59
N ASP A 186 13.72 -16.67 22.22
CA ASP A 186 12.27 -16.51 22.18
C ASP A 186 11.64 -17.33 21.03
N LEU A 187 12.30 -17.37 19.87
CA LEU A 187 11.81 -18.09 18.69
C LEU A 187 12.06 -19.61 18.73
N GLN A 188 13.13 -20.05 19.38
CA GLN A 188 13.60 -21.43 19.42
C GLN A 188 13.97 -21.86 20.86
N PRO A 189 13.00 -21.91 21.79
CA PRO A 189 13.28 -22.23 23.17
C PRO A 189 13.94 -23.60 23.32
N GLY A 190 15.07 -23.63 24.05
CA GLY A 190 15.84 -24.86 24.29
C GLY A 190 16.90 -25.17 23.23
N VAL A 191 17.05 -24.34 22.19
CA VAL A 191 18.19 -24.38 21.27
C VAL A 191 19.33 -23.51 21.82
N THR A 192 20.58 -23.96 21.66
CA THR A 192 21.74 -23.18 22.09
C THR A 192 22.12 -22.14 21.04
N HIS A 193 22.23 -20.87 21.45
CA HIS A 193 22.64 -19.75 20.60
C HIS A 193 23.95 -19.12 21.11
N PRO A 194 25.12 -19.53 20.57
CA PRO A 194 26.42 -19.08 21.08
C PRO A 194 26.74 -17.63 20.65
N VAL A 195 26.57 -16.68 21.58
CA VAL A 195 26.80 -15.24 21.34
C VAL A 195 28.18 -14.89 20.76
N ASN A 196 29.19 -15.69 21.07
CA ASN A 196 30.59 -15.50 20.64
C ASN A 196 30.94 -16.22 19.33
N GLN A 197 29.97 -16.78 18.61
CA GLN A 197 30.15 -17.47 17.33
C GLN A 197 29.16 -16.89 16.29
N PRO A 198 29.43 -15.69 15.74
CA PRO A 198 28.53 -15.02 14.79
C PRO A 198 28.20 -15.88 13.56
N GLU A 199 29.13 -16.70 13.09
CA GLU A 199 28.90 -17.63 11.98
C GLU A 199 27.81 -18.66 12.29
N VAL A 200 27.71 -19.12 13.55
CA VAL A 200 26.66 -20.05 13.98
C VAL A 200 25.32 -19.31 14.07
N LEU A 201 25.31 -18.10 14.63
CA LEU A 201 24.10 -17.28 14.72
C LEU A 201 23.54 -16.97 13.33
N LEU A 202 24.40 -16.64 12.36
CA LEU A 202 23.99 -16.38 10.99
C LEU A 202 23.34 -17.61 10.33
N ILE A 203 23.91 -18.80 10.52
CA ILE A 203 23.34 -20.05 10.00
C ILE A 203 21.97 -20.31 10.63
N GLN A 204 21.83 -20.09 11.95
CA GLN A 204 20.55 -20.25 12.65
C GLN A 204 19.48 -19.28 12.10
N LEU A 205 19.84 -18.02 11.89
CA LEU A 205 18.96 -17.02 11.28
C LEU A 205 18.55 -17.40 9.85
N GLN A 206 19.50 -17.84 9.02
CA GLN A 206 19.24 -18.25 7.65
C GLN A 206 18.29 -19.46 7.56
N ASN A 207 18.41 -20.41 8.49
CA ASN A 207 17.51 -21.57 8.56
C ASN A 207 16.08 -21.20 8.94
N LEU A 208 15.91 -20.15 9.75
CA LEU A 208 14.59 -19.60 10.09
C LEU A 208 14.01 -18.72 8.98
N TYR A 209 14.87 -18.05 8.22
CA TYR A 209 14.44 -17.16 7.13
C TYR A 209 14.07 -17.92 5.86
N GLY A 210 14.74 -19.05 5.58
CA GLY A 210 14.45 -19.90 4.42
C GLY A 210 13.11 -20.67 4.47
N SER A 211 12.32 -20.47 5.53
CA SER A 211 10.94 -20.96 5.68
C SER A 211 9.88 -19.91 5.35
N ILE A 212 10.28 -18.71 4.91
CA ILE A 212 9.43 -17.58 4.49
C ILE A 212 9.60 -17.38 2.98
#